data_AF-A0A7Y5IXF2-F1
#
_entry.id   AF-A0A7Y5IXF2-F1
#
_cell.length_a   1.000
_cell.length_b   1.000
_cell.length_c   1.000
_cell.angle_alpha   90.00
_cell.angle_beta   90.00
_cell.angle_gamma   90.00
#
_symmetry.space_group_name_H-M   'P 1'
#
loop_
_entity.id
_entity.type
_entity.pdbx_description
1 polymer ?
#
loop_
_entity_poly.entity_id
_entity_poly.type
_entity_poly.pdbx_seq_one_letter_code
_entity_poly.pdbx_strand_id
1 'polypeptide(L)'
;MPARRYWLMKTEPSSFSIEDLEGKRVEHWDGVRNYQARNTLRDEMKVGDLVLIHHSSANPTGVAGVARVCREGYPDHTARDPKNHHFDPKSTPENPIWFMVDVEFVERFPRVVTLEELKANPALEGMLVTRRGQRLSVQPVEKAHFEEVIRMGKGRSR
;
A
#
# COMPACT_ATOMS: atom_id res chain seq x y z
N MET A 1 7.76 -19.22 -12.97
CA MET A 1 7.41 -17.89 -12.44
C MET A 1 7.44 -17.99 -10.92
N PRO A 2 8.16 -17.11 -10.19
CA PRO A 2 8.06 -17.08 -8.73
C PRO A 2 6.60 -16.84 -8.30
N ALA A 3 6.21 -17.37 -7.14
CA ALA A 3 4.87 -17.16 -6.61
C ALA A 3 4.65 -15.68 -6.30
N ARG A 4 3.56 -15.11 -6.83
CA ARG A 4 3.13 -13.72 -6.60
C ARG A 4 2.88 -13.46 -5.11
N ARG A 5 3.39 -12.36 -4.58
CA ARG A 5 3.11 -11.89 -3.21
C ARG A 5 2.00 -10.83 -3.19
N TYR A 6 1.45 -10.62 -2.01
CA TYR A 6 0.36 -9.67 -1.77
C TYR A 6 0.72 -8.73 -0.63
N TRP A 7 0.32 -7.48 -0.79
CA TRP A 7 0.70 -6.40 0.11
C TRP A 7 -0.50 -5.53 0.45
N LEU A 8 -0.37 -4.75 1.51
CA LEU A 8 -1.26 -3.63 1.84
C LEU A 8 -0.41 -2.38 2.02
N MET A 9 -0.79 -1.30 1.34
CA MET A 9 -0.11 -0.01 1.40
C MET A 9 -1.10 1.07 1.83
N LYS A 10 -0.75 1.78 2.91
CA LYS A 10 -1.59 2.84 3.49
C LYS A 10 -1.28 4.19 2.88
N THR A 11 -2.32 4.95 2.59
CA THR A 11 -2.25 6.34 2.15
C THR A 11 -3.39 7.14 2.78
N GLU A 12 -3.18 8.43 3.01
CA GLU A 12 -4.27 9.33 3.38
C GLU A 12 -4.92 9.85 2.11
N PRO A 13 -6.24 9.67 1.90
CA PRO A 13 -6.88 10.03 0.64
C PRO A 13 -6.89 11.54 0.37
N SER A 14 -6.68 12.37 1.39
CA SER A 14 -6.44 13.82 1.23
C SER A 14 -5.11 14.15 0.56
N SER A 15 -4.14 13.23 0.60
CA SER A 15 -2.83 13.37 -0.05
C SER A 15 -2.76 12.58 -1.35
N PHE A 16 -3.18 11.31 -1.31
CA PHE A 16 -3.21 10.44 -2.48
C PHE A 16 -4.26 9.33 -2.28
N SER A 17 -5.31 9.34 -3.09
CA SER A 17 -6.43 8.40 -3.05
C SER A 17 -6.31 7.29 -4.11
N ILE A 18 -7.26 6.34 -4.11
CA ILE A 18 -7.30 5.30 -5.17
C ILE A 18 -7.81 5.91 -6.48
N GLU A 19 -8.66 6.94 -6.38
CA GLU A 19 -9.17 7.74 -7.49
C GLU A 19 -8.04 8.53 -8.17
N ASP A 20 -7.11 9.07 -7.38
CA ASP A 20 -5.92 9.72 -7.93
C ASP A 20 -5.06 8.73 -8.72
N LEU A 21 -4.85 7.53 -8.17
CA LEU A 21 -4.13 6.46 -8.87
C LEU A 21 -4.89 5.99 -10.13
N GLU A 22 -6.22 5.90 -10.07
CA GLU A 22 -7.08 5.59 -11.21
C GLU A 22 -6.89 6.59 -12.35
N GLY A 23 -6.84 7.89 -12.03
CA GLY A 23 -6.60 8.96 -12.98
C GLY A 23 -5.17 8.97 -13.54
N LYS A 24 -4.15 8.76 -12.69
CA LYS A 24 -2.74 8.77 -13.09
C LYS A 24 -2.28 7.48 -13.78
N ARG A 25 -3.00 6.37 -13.56
CA ARG A 25 -2.67 5.00 -13.99
C ARG A 25 -1.43 4.40 -13.35
N VAL A 26 -0.35 5.16 -13.18
CA VAL A 26 0.89 4.75 -12.52
C VAL A 26 1.36 5.89 -11.62
N GLU A 27 1.84 5.55 -10.43
CA GLU A 27 2.45 6.51 -9.53
C GLU A 27 3.57 5.89 -8.68
N HIS A 28 4.56 6.70 -8.34
CA HIS A 28 5.61 6.35 -7.39
C HIS A 28 5.08 6.40 -5.95
N TRP A 29 5.41 5.40 -5.15
CA TRP A 29 4.97 5.30 -3.76
C TRP A 29 6.04 5.79 -2.79
N ASP A 30 6.24 7.11 -2.73
CA ASP A 30 7.25 7.75 -1.89
C ASP A 30 6.83 7.93 -0.43
N GLY A 31 7.63 8.68 0.34
CA GLY A 31 7.28 9.17 1.67
C GLY A 31 7.34 8.11 2.78
N VAL A 32 7.70 6.86 2.47
CA VAL A 32 7.89 5.82 3.48
C VAL A 32 9.14 6.11 4.31
N ARG A 33 8.94 6.41 5.60
CA ARG A 33 10.00 6.75 6.58
C ARG A 33 10.09 5.77 7.76
N ASN A 34 9.59 4.55 7.56
CA ASN A 34 9.76 3.45 8.51
C ASN A 34 10.75 2.42 7.94
N TYR A 35 11.77 2.06 8.72
CA TYR A 35 12.84 1.15 8.26
C TYR A 35 12.33 -0.24 7.84
N GLN A 36 11.35 -0.80 8.55
CA GLN A 36 10.78 -2.10 8.21
C GLN A 36 9.99 -2.01 6.89
N ALA A 37 9.10 -1.02 6.77
CA ALA A 37 8.35 -0.79 5.54
C ALA A 37 9.28 -0.54 4.35
N ARG A 38 10.33 0.26 4.54
CA ARG A 38 11.36 0.50 3.53
C ARG A 38 12.03 -0.80 3.08
N ASN A 39 12.45 -1.65 4.00
CA ASN A 39 13.11 -2.92 3.65
C ASN A 39 12.18 -3.78 2.79
N THR A 40 10.87 -3.82 3.12
CA THR A 40 9.88 -4.51 2.29
C THR A 40 9.80 -3.93 0.87
N LEU A 41 9.73 -2.60 0.72
CA LEU A 41 9.73 -1.95 -0.60
C LEU A 41 11.00 -2.25 -1.40
N ARG A 42 12.16 -2.18 -0.75
CA ARG A 42 13.47 -2.33 -1.37
C ARG A 42 13.78 -3.78 -1.77
N ASP A 43 13.54 -4.71 -0.85
CA ASP A 43 14.09 -6.06 -0.93
C ASP A 43 13.05 -7.10 -1.35
N GLU A 44 11.78 -6.90 -0.99
CA GLU A 44 10.76 -7.95 -1.07
C GLU A 44 9.74 -7.77 -2.18
N MET A 45 9.31 -6.55 -2.47
CA MET A 45 8.31 -6.28 -3.52
C MET A 45 8.89 -6.53 -4.91
N LYS A 46 8.15 -7.30 -5.72
CA LYS A 46 8.53 -7.63 -7.10
C LYS A 46 7.48 -7.19 -8.09
N VAL A 47 7.91 -6.90 -9.32
CA VAL A 47 6.99 -6.55 -10.41
C VAL A 47 5.94 -7.65 -10.57
N GLY A 48 4.67 -7.25 -10.60
CA GLY A 48 3.54 -8.16 -10.69
C GLY A 48 2.91 -8.56 -9.35
N ASP A 49 3.50 -8.20 -8.22
CA ASP A 49 2.86 -8.31 -6.90
C ASP A 49 1.63 -7.40 -6.81
N LEU A 50 0.62 -7.83 -6.06
CA LEU A 50 -0.62 -7.07 -5.89
C LEU A 50 -0.67 -6.37 -4.54
N VAL A 51 -1.31 -5.20 -4.53
CA VAL A 51 -1.35 -4.28 -3.39
C VAL A 51 -2.79 -3.89 -3.11
N LEU A 52 -3.25 -4.07 -1.88
CA LEU A 52 -4.46 -3.44 -1.38
C LEU A 52 -4.14 -1.98 -1.01
N ILE A 53 -4.84 -1.03 -1.63
CA ILE A 53 -4.72 0.39 -1.29
C ILE A 53 -5.66 0.70 -0.14
N HIS A 54 -5.08 1.00 1.03
CA HIS A 54 -5.80 1.26 2.26
C HIS A 54 -5.81 2.76 2.59
N HIS A 55 -6.98 3.38 2.53
CA HIS A 55 -7.19 4.75 2.99
C HIS A 55 -7.13 4.80 4.51
N SER A 56 -6.08 5.41 5.06
CA SER A 56 -5.91 5.70 6.48
C SER A 56 -6.34 7.12 6.83
N SER A 57 -6.60 7.38 8.11
CA SER A 57 -7.01 8.70 8.61
C SER A 57 -8.23 9.27 7.86
N ALA A 58 -9.14 8.39 7.42
CA ALA A 58 -10.23 8.70 6.52
C ALA A 58 -11.60 8.32 7.11
N ASN A 59 -12.68 8.85 6.54
CA ASN A 59 -14.04 8.46 6.87
C ASN A 59 -14.81 8.06 5.60
N PRO A 60 -14.98 6.75 5.31
CA PRO A 60 -14.51 5.59 6.09
C PRO A 60 -13.01 5.30 5.92
N THR A 61 -12.38 4.76 6.97
CA THR A 61 -11.03 4.17 6.91
C THR A 61 -11.13 2.71 6.46
N GLY A 62 -10.33 2.29 5.48
CA GLY A 62 -10.37 0.92 4.98
C GLY A 62 -9.71 0.72 3.63
N VAL A 63 -9.95 -0.43 3.00
CA VAL A 63 -9.40 -0.76 1.67
C VAL A 63 -10.31 -0.24 0.57
N ALA A 64 -9.77 0.57 -0.33
CA ALA A 64 -10.51 1.25 -1.38
C ALA A 64 -10.31 0.63 -2.78
N GLY A 65 -9.29 -0.22 -2.95
CA GLY A 65 -9.03 -0.89 -4.23
C GLY A 65 -7.70 -1.62 -4.27
N VAL A 66 -7.25 -1.87 -5.50
CA VAL A 66 -6.11 -2.71 -5.84
C VAL A 66 -5.18 -1.99 -6.80
N ALA A 67 -3.89 -2.11 -6.52
CA ALA A 67 -2.82 -1.76 -7.42
C ALA A 67 -1.90 -2.96 -7.66
N ARG A 68 -0.96 -2.82 -8.60
CA ARG A 68 0.08 -3.80 -8.89
C ARG A 68 1.43 -3.10 -8.90
N VAL A 69 2.47 -3.74 -8.35
CA VAL A 69 3.84 -3.22 -8.46
C VAL A 69 4.29 -3.31 -9.91
N CYS A 70 4.62 -2.19 -10.53
CA CYS A 70 5.12 -2.11 -11.90
C CYS A 70 6.61 -1.74 -12.00
N ARG A 71 7.22 -1.29 -10.88
CA ARG A 71 8.67 -1.13 -10.73
C ARG A 71 9.12 -1.51 -9.33
N GLU A 72 10.18 -2.33 -9.24
CA GLU A 72 10.77 -2.75 -7.97
C GLU A 72 11.48 -1.59 -7.24
N GLY A 73 11.88 -1.83 -5.99
CA GLY A 73 12.47 -0.85 -5.10
C GLY A 73 13.63 -0.04 -5.70
N TYR A 74 13.52 1.28 -5.66
CA TYR A 74 14.56 2.23 -6.07
C TYR A 74 14.62 3.43 -5.13
N PRO A 75 15.73 4.19 -5.10
CA PRO A 75 15.89 5.32 -4.19
C PRO A 75 14.75 6.34 -4.28
N ASP A 76 14.18 6.66 -3.12
CA ASP A 76 13.16 7.70 -3.00
C ASP A 76 13.82 9.08 -3.19
N HIS A 77 13.52 9.73 -4.32
CA HIS A 77 14.09 11.02 -4.63
C HIS A 77 13.48 12.16 -3.79
N THR A 78 12.27 12.00 -3.24
CA THR A 78 11.60 13.02 -2.42
C THR A 78 12.29 13.21 -1.08
N ALA A 79 12.97 12.16 -0.58
CA ALA A 79 13.83 12.24 0.60
C ALA A 79 14.99 13.25 0.47
N ARG A 80 15.34 13.67 -0.75
CA ARG A 80 16.48 14.55 -1.04
C ARG A 80 16.05 15.96 -1.42
N ASP A 81 14.75 16.23 -1.50
CA ASP A 81 14.22 17.55 -1.80
C ASP A 81 13.95 18.31 -0.49
N PRO A 82 14.70 19.39 -0.18
CA PRO A 82 14.49 20.18 1.04
C PRO A 82 13.11 20.82 1.17
N LYS A 83 12.33 20.88 0.09
CA LYS A 83 10.96 21.40 0.08
C LYS A 83 9.91 20.33 0.34
N ASN A 84 10.27 19.06 0.28
CA ASN A 84 9.34 17.96 0.49
C ASN A 84 9.14 17.70 2.00
N HIS A 85 7.91 17.36 2.40
CA HIS A 85 7.57 17.04 3.79
C HIS A 85 8.34 15.86 4.37
N HIS A 86 8.86 14.97 3.50
CA HIS A 86 9.60 13.78 3.87
C HIS A 86 11.10 13.90 3.62
N PHE A 87 11.63 15.13 3.51
CA PHE A 87 13.06 15.38 3.40
C PHE A 87 13.85 14.75 4.55
N ASP A 88 14.96 14.09 4.22
CA ASP A 88 15.94 13.59 5.17
C ASP A 88 17.35 14.00 4.71
N PRO A 89 18.01 14.96 5.39
CA PRO A 89 19.33 15.43 4.99
C PRO A 89 20.43 14.35 5.05
N LYS A 90 20.16 13.20 5.68
CA LYS A 90 21.10 12.07 5.73
C LYS A 90 20.99 11.16 4.51
N SER A 91 19.90 11.24 3.75
CA SER A 91 19.71 10.45 2.52
C SER A 91 20.36 11.21 1.36
N THR A 92 21.47 10.70 0.84
CA THR A 92 22.19 11.34 -0.29
C THR A 92 22.05 10.50 -1.57
N PRO A 93 22.40 11.04 -2.76
CA PRO A 93 22.46 10.23 -3.97
C PRO A 93 23.41 9.03 -3.86
N GLU A 94 24.54 9.19 -3.18
CA GLU A 94 25.57 8.15 -3.00
C GLU A 94 25.20 7.14 -1.90
N ASN A 95 24.38 7.58 -0.93
CA ASN A 95 23.90 6.76 0.18
C ASN A 95 22.38 6.97 0.39
N PRO A 96 21.54 6.43 -0.50
CA PRO A 96 20.09 6.56 -0.37
C PRO A 96 19.59 5.75 0.83
N ILE A 97 18.93 6.41 1.77
CA ILE A 97 18.38 5.77 2.97
C ILE A 97 16.98 5.24 2.70
N TRP A 98 16.21 5.94 1.87
CA TRP A 98 14.78 5.68 1.62
C TRP A 98 14.55 5.15 0.22
N PHE A 99 13.53 4.29 0.08
CA PHE A 99 13.22 3.58 -1.14
C PHE A 99 11.71 3.60 -1.38
N MET A 100 11.35 3.57 -2.65
CA MET A 100 9.97 3.51 -3.14
C MET A 100 9.84 2.52 -4.28
N VAL A 101 8.61 2.23 -4.68
CA VAL A 101 8.24 1.41 -5.83
C VAL A 101 7.30 2.22 -6.72
N ASP A 102 7.12 1.82 -7.97
CA ASP A 102 6.00 2.32 -8.77
C ASP A 102 4.85 1.31 -8.69
N VAL A 103 3.64 1.81 -8.50
CA VAL A 103 2.40 1.03 -8.54
C VAL A 103 1.52 1.49 -9.69
N GLU A 104 0.88 0.55 -10.35
CA GLU A 104 -0.14 0.80 -11.37
C GLU A 104 -1.53 0.46 -10.85
N PHE A 105 -2.51 1.26 -11.25
CA PHE A 105 -3.91 1.01 -10.96
C PHE A 105 -4.38 -0.33 -11.55
N VAL A 106 -5.05 -1.13 -10.73
CA VAL A 106 -5.74 -2.35 -11.19
C VAL A 106 -7.24 -2.18 -11.14
N GLU A 107 -7.77 -1.85 -9.96
CA GLU A 107 -9.21 -1.78 -9.76
C GLU A 107 -9.57 -0.91 -8.56
N ARG A 108 -10.60 -0.08 -8.69
CA ARG A 108 -11.24 0.62 -7.58
C ARG A 108 -12.48 -0.16 -7.14
N PHE A 109 -12.66 -0.35 -5.84
CA PHE A 109 -13.87 -0.99 -5.33
C PHE A 109 -15.08 -0.04 -5.43
N PRO A 110 -16.30 -0.57 -5.64
CA PRO A 110 -17.52 0.24 -5.62
C PRO A 110 -17.78 0.90 -4.26
N ARG A 111 -17.18 0.37 -3.19
CA ARG A 111 -17.17 0.95 -1.84
C ARG A 111 -15.88 0.58 -1.11
N VAL A 112 -15.51 1.39 -0.12
CA VAL A 112 -14.44 1.04 0.82
C VAL A 112 -14.87 -0.15 1.67
N VAL A 113 -14.01 -1.17 1.78
CA VAL A 113 -14.11 -2.23 2.79
C VAL A 113 -13.54 -1.69 4.08
N THR A 114 -14.39 -1.36 5.04
CA THR A 114 -13.99 -0.58 6.22
C THR A 114 -13.11 -1.41 7.15
N LEU A 115 -12.25 -0.74 7.93
CA LEU A 115 -11.43 -1.41 8.94
C LEU A 115 -12.29 -2.14 9.99
N GLU A 116 -13.51 -1.67 10.25
CA GLU A 116 -14.47 -2.35 11.10
C GLU A 116 -14.95 -3.66 10.48
N GLU A 117 -15.32 -3.66 9.20
CA GLU A 117 -15.69 -4.88 8.46
C GLU A 117 -14.52 -5.88 8.40
N LEU A 118 -13.29 -5.39 8.18
CA LEU A 118 -12.11 -6.24 8.18
C LEU A 118 -11.90 -6.94 9.53
N LYS A 119 -12.10 -6.22 10.64
CA LYS A 119 -11.97 -6.77 12.01
C LYS A 119 -13.10 -7.73 12.37
N ALA A 120 -14.30 -7.50 11.85
CA ALA A 120 -15.47 -8.32 12.14
C ALA A 120 -15.49 -9.64 11.35
N ASN A 121 -14.63 -9.80 10.34
CA ASN A 121 -14.61 -10.98 9.48
C ASN A 121 -13.63 -12.06 9.99
N PRO A 122 -14.09 -13.23 10.43
CA PRO A 122 -13.22 -14.31 10.91
C PRO A 122 -12.23 -14.83 9.84
N ALA A 123 -12.57 -14.72 8.56
CA ALA A 123 -11.67 -15.11 7.47
C ALA A 123 -10.43 -14.19 7.33
N LEU A 124 -10.38 -13.08 8.07
CA LEU A 124 -9.28 -12.12 8.11
C LEU A 124 -8.55 -12.13 9.48
N GLU A 125 -8.78 -13.16 10.29
CA GLU A 125 -8.09 -13.32 11.57
C GLU A 125 -6.57 -13.34 11.35
N GLY A 126 -5.85 -12.56 12.15
CA GLY A 126 -4.38 -12.47 12.06
C GLY A 126 -3.86 -11.52 10.98
N MET A 127 -4.69 -11.00 10.07
CA MET A 127 -4.29 -9.97 9.10
C MET A 127 -3.66 -8.76 9.84
N LEU A 128 -2.47 -8.30 9.42
CA LEU A 128 -1.70 -7.33 10.20
C LEU A 128 -2.47 -6.03 10.46
N VAL A 129 -3.26 -5.55 9.49
CA VAL A 129 -3.96 -4.27 9.55
C VAL A 129 -5.05 -4.23 10.63
N THR A 130 -5.61 -5.39 11.01
CA THR A 130 -6.68 -5.49 12.01
C THR A 130 -6.14 -5.51 13.44
N ARG A 131 -4.84 -5.77 13.63
CA ARG A 131 -4.20 -5.87 14.95
C ARG A 131 -4.18 -4.51 15.66
N ARG A 132 -4.52 -4.50 16.95
CA ARG A 132 -4.50 -3.31 17.79
C ARG A 132 -3.08 -2.72 17.84
N GLY A 133 -2.97 -1.41 17.61
CA GLY A 133 -1.68 -0.71 17.66
C GLY A 133 -0.80 -0.87 16.43
N GLN A 134 -1.26 -1.54 15.36
CA GLN A 134 -0.50 -1.65 14.12
C GLN A 134 -0.26 -0.28 13.46
N ARG A 135 1.01 0.10 13.27
CA ARG A 135 1.45 1.38 12.69
C ARG A 135 2.19 1.24 11.35
N LEU A 136 2.54 0.03 10.92
CA LEU A 136 3.25 -0.21 9.68
C LEU A 136 2.39 0.21 8.48
N SER A 137 2.96 0.99 7.56
CA SER A 137 2.28 1.51 6.36
C SER A 137 2.33 0.55 5.17
N VAL A 138 3.33 -0.33 5.12
CA VAL A 138 3.50 -1.37 4.11
C VAL A 138 3.50 -2.72 4.81
N GLN A 139 2.55 -3.59 4.49
CA GLN A 139 2.35 -4.84 5.22
C GLN A 139 2.27 -6.02 4.26
N PRO A 140 2.86 -7.18 4.61
CA PRO A 140 2.58 -8.42 3.89
C PRO A 140 1.12 -8.83 4.11
N VAL A 141 0.52 -9.42 3.09
CA VAL A 141 -0.84 -9.97 3.15
C VAL A 141 -0.77 -11.41 2.66
N GLU A 142 -1.39 -12.32 3.41
CA GLU A 142 -1.53 -13.70 2.96
C GLU A 142 -2.53 -13.76 1.80
N LYS A 143 -2.31 -14.70 0.88
CA LYS A 143 -3.17 -14.85 -0.31
C LYS A 143 -4.66 -14.97 0.06
N ALA A 144 -4.98 -15.78 1.07
CA ALA A 144 -6.35 -15.98 1.53
C ALA A 144 -6.99 -14.66 2.05
N HIS A 145 -6.25 -13.88 2.84
CA HIS A 145 -6.70 -12.56 3.29
C HIS A 145 -6.91 -11.60 2.13
N PHE A 146 -5.99 -11.57 1.17
CA PHE A 146 -6.13 -10.72 -0.01
C PHE A 146 -7.39 -11.05 -0.81
N GLU A 147 -7.58 -12.33 -1.14
CA GLU A 147 -8.74 -12.81 -1.91
C GLU A 147 -10.07 -12.51 -1.19
N GLU A 148 -10.10 -12.64 0.13
CA GLU A 148 -11.28 -12.31 0.92
C GLU A 148 -11.60 -10.81 0.90
N VAL A 149 -10.60 -9.94 1.03
CA VAL A 149 -10.82 -8.48 0.92
C VAL A 149 -11.32 -8.10 -0.47
N ILE A 150 -10.79 -8.72 -1.53
CA ILE A 150 -11.28 -8.53 -2.89
C ILE A 150 -12.76 -8.93 -2.99
N ARG A 151 -13.14 -10.08 -2.43
CA ARG A 151 -14.53 -10.57 -2.42
C ARG A 151 -15.45 -9.62 -1.66
N MET A 152 -14.99 -9.07 -0.54
CA MET A 152 -15.74 -8.05 0.23
C MET A 152 -15.92 -6.76 -0.58
N GLY A 153 -14.86 -6.28 -1.22
CA GLY A 153 -14.84 -5.03 -1.97
C GLY A 153 -15.70 -5.05 -3.23
N LYS A 154 -15.70 -6.16 -3.98
CA LYS A 154 -16.52 -6.32 -5.19
C LYS A 154 -18.02 -6.48 -4.90
N GLY A 155 -18.37 -6.81 -3.65
CA GLY A 155 -19.73 -7.22 -3.29
C GLY A 155 -20.12 -8.56 -3.91
N ARG A 156 -21.20 -9.16 -3.41
CA ARG A 156 -21.86 -10.22 -4.18
C ARG A 156 -22.47 -9.56 -5.41
N SER A 157 -22.05 -9.95 -6.62
CA SER A 157 -22.89 -9.77 -7.79
C SER A 157 -24.28 -10.28 -7.41
N ARG A 158 -25.25 -9.38 -7.36
CA ARG A 158 -26.66 -9.77 -7.30
C ARG A 158 -27.01 -10.50 -8.57
#